data_AF-A0A914D344-F1
#
_entry.id   AF-A0A914D344-F1
#
_cell.length_a   1.000
_cell.length_b   1.000
_cell.length_c   1.000
_cell.angle_alpha   90.00
_cell.angle_beta   90.00
_cell.angle_gamma   90.00
#
_symmetry.space_group_name_H-M   'P 1'
#
loop_
_entity.id
_entity.type
_entity.pdbx_description
1 polymer ?
#
loop_
_entity_poly.entity_id
_entity_poly.type
_entity_poly.pdbx_seq_one_letter_code
_entity_poly.pdbx_strand_id
1 'polypeptide(L)'
;MVCDCIPSIGQVIFTLVTFYSLKFAYSYYKACCCSKQAPKLQKQDWKKDVVYLYQFPRTPYSPNLSPFCLKLEAFLRLHEIKYEPIFTFSGRSKKGLLPFIELNGEHIADSQLIILHLKKYFNIQDELTNEQKAIERAFDRLIESTFFNAVNWLKVRDNLPEFVGTILSLRFGKSLDFLKYVVAPFLMINLKNRFETEGTAKHSDEEIMTILRNDLQAVETYLGDKEYFFGDQPSQIDIEVFAHVAAIYYVPYHHVSKDLIETEFPQILKHTQKVAKRFFSEFQFGL
;
A
#
# COMPACT_ATOMS: atom_id res chain seq x y z
N MET A 1 56.87 -5.46 -10.94
CA MET A 1 55.70 -6.33 -11.18
C MET A 1 54.55 -5.80 -10.34
N VAL A 2 53.62 -5.07 -10.97
CA VAL A 2 52.36 -4.71 -10.32
C VAL A 2 51.43 -5.87 -10.62
N CYS A 3 51.11 -6.68 -9.61
CA CYS A 3 50.05 -7.68 -9.74
C CYS A 3 48.73 -6.91 -9.83
N ASP A 4 48.14 -6.86 -11.02
CA ASP A 4 46.76 -6.42 -11.19
C ASP A 4 45.87 -7.47 -10.51
N CYS A 5 45.53 -7.21 -9.24
CA CYS A 5 44.57 -8.00 -8.49
C CYS A 5 43.20 -7.81 -9.12
N ILE A 6 42.84 -8.70 -10.05
CA ILE A 6 41.48 -8.83 -10.54
C ILE A 6 40.60 -9.12 -9.31
N PRO A 7 39.62 -8.24 -8.99
CA PRO A 7 38.77 -8.45 -7.83
C PRO A 7 38.04 -9.79 -8.00
N SER A 8 38.00 -10.58 -6.92
CA SER A 8 37.29 -11.85 -6.96
C SER A 8 35.81 -11.61 -7.28
N ILE A 9 35.13 -12.60 -7.87
CA ILE A 9 33.69 -12.53 -8.14
C ILE A 9 32.93 -12.13 -6.86
N GLY A 10 33.37 -12.60 -5.69
CA GLY A 10 32.81 -12.22 -4.39
C GLY A 10 33.00 -10.73 -4.06
N GLN A 11 34.16 -10.14 -4.36
CA GLN A 11 34.41 -8.70 -4.16
C GLN A 11 33.60 -7.83 -5.11
N VAL A 12 33.43 -8.26 -6.37
CA VAL A 12 32.58 -7.55 -7.34
C VAL A 12 31.11 -7.60 -6.91
N ILE A 13 30.62 -8.78 -6.51
CA ILE A 13 29.25 -8.95 -6.00
C ILE A 13 29.05 -8.11 -4.73
N PHE A 14 29.96 -8.18 -3.76
CA PHE A 14 29.87 -7.38 -2.54
C PHE A 14 29.80 -5.89 -2.86
N THR A 15 30.70 -5.38 -3.70
CA THR A 15 30.73 -3.96 -4.08
C THR A 15 29.44 -3.52 -4.78
N LEU A 16 28.92 -4.33 -5.71
CA LEU A 16 27.66 -4.03 -6.39
C LEU A 16 26.49 -4.06 -5.39
N VAL A 17 26.42 -5.07 -4.53
CA VAL A 17 25.35 -5.19 -3.52
C VAL A 17 25.40 -4.02 -2.55
N THR A 18 26.56 -3.66 -2.03
CA THR A 18 26.74 -2.49 -1.15
C THR A 18 26.37 -1.19 -1.89
N PHE A 19 26.79 -1.03 -3.14
CA PHE A 19 26.45 0.16 -3.94
C PHE A 19 24.94 0.28 -4.20
N TYR A 20 24.27 -0.82 -4.56
CA TYR A 20 22.83 -0.82 -4.81
C TYR A 20 22.01 -0.70 -3.53
N SER A 21 22.44 -1.31 -2.42
CA SER A 21 21.78 -1.15 -1.12
C SER A 21 21.97 0.26 -0.55
N LEU A 22 23.15 0.87 -0.70
CA LEU A 22 23.39 2.28 -0.37
C LEU A 22 22.59 3.22 -1.27
N LYS A 23 22.51 2.96 -2.59
CA LYS A 23 21.63 3.73 -3.49
C LYS A 23 20.16 3.58 -3.11
N PHE A 24 19.72 2.39 -2.72
CA PHE A 24 18.36 2.14 -2.27
C PHE A 24 18.06 2.88 -0.97
N ALA A 25 18.94 2.76 0.03
CA ALA A 25 18.85 3.47 1.31
C ALA A 25 18.90 4.99 1.11
N TYR A 26 19.79 5.50 0.25
CA TYR A 26 19.89 6.92 -0.07
C TYR A 26 18.66 7.42 -0.85
N SER A 27 18.14 6.65 -1.80
CA SER A 27 16.91 6.99 -2.52
C SER A 27 15.71 7.00 -1.59
N TYR A 28 15.66 6.07 -0.63
CA TYR A 28 14.63 6.00 0.40
C TYR A 28 14.73 7.21 1.35
N TYR A 29 15.94 7.50 1.86
CA TYR A 29 16.22 8.68 2.68
C TYR A 29 15.88 10.00 1.97
N LYS A 30 16.28 10.14 0.71
CA LYS A 30 15.98 11.32 -0.12
C LYS A 30 14.47 11.46 -0.39
N ALA A 31 13.74 10.35 -0.50
CA ALA A 31 12.28 10.38 -0.57
C ALA A 31 11.65 10.84 0.76
N CYS A 32 12.23 10.49 1.91
CA CYS A 32 11.80 11.01 3.22
C CYS A 32 12.07 12.53 3.39
N CYS A 33 13.11 13.07 2.76
CA CYS A 33 13.52 14.49 2.89
C CYS A 33 12.99 15.42 1.78
N CYS A 34 11.84 15.11 1.16
CA CYS A 34 11.27 15.74 -0.04
C CYS A 34 11.69 17.18 -0.40
N SER A 35 12.08 17.36 -1.67
CA SER A 35 12.27 18.67 -2.31
C SER A 35 10.95 19.40 -2.52
N LYS A 36 10.93 20.72 -2.28
CA LYS A 36 9.76 21.59 -2.40
C LYS A 36 9.30 21.92 -3.83
N GLN A 37 9.97 21.42 -4.88
CA GLN A 37 9.55 21.68 -6.27
C GLN A 37 8.50 20.66 -6.73
N ALA A 38 7.44 21.16 -7.37
CA ALA A 38 6.48 20.30 -8.04
C ALA A 38 7.23 19.45 -9.10
N PRO A 39 7.14 18.11 -9.04
CA PRO A 39 7.78 17.27 -10.03
C PRO A 39 7.20 17.62 -11.39
N LYS A 40 8.06 17.67 -12.41
CA LYS A 40 7.63 17.80 -13.80
C LYS A 40 6.63 16.67 -14.10
N LEU A 41 5.55 16.99 -14.80
CA LEU A 41 4.60 15.99 -15.26
C LEU A 41 5.34 14.85 -15.95
N GLN A 42 5.02 13.62 -15.59
CA GLN A 42 5.60 12.43 -16.18
C GLN A 42 4.88 12.08 -17.48
N LYS A 43 3.58 12.34 -17.59
CA LYS A 43 2.79 12.20 -18.83
C LYS A 43 2.69 13.54 -19.54
N GLN A 44 3.34 13.65 -20.70
CA GLN A 44 3.35 14.88 -21.51
C GLN A 44 2.20 14.92 -22.52
N ASP A 45 1.79 13.76 -23.03
CA ASP A 45 0.72 13.53 -24.01
C ASP A 45 -0.60 13.14 -23.32
N TRP A 46 -0.96 13.85 -22.25
CA TRP A 46 -2.16 13.54 -21.49
C TRP A 46 -3.44 13.88 -22.27
N LYS A 47 -4.49 13.09 -22.05
CA LYS A 47 -5.84 13.33 -22.60
C LYS A 47 -6.71 13.99 -21.54
N LYS A 48 -7.56 14.93 -21.98
CA LYS A 48 -8.51 15.58 -21.10
C LYS A 48 -9.42 14.54 -20.42
N ASP A 49 -9.65 14.74 -19.12
CA ASP A 49 -10.53 13.92 -18.28
C ASP A 49 -10.12 12.44 -18.16
N VAL A 50 -8.85 12.13 -18.43
CA VAL A 50 -8.23 10.84 -18.13
C VAL A 50 -7.31 10.99 -16.93
N VAL A 51 -7.56 10.18 -15.90
CA VAL A 51 -6.69 10.11 -14.72
C VAL A 51 -5.51 9.19 -15.02
N TYR A 52 -4.28 9.71 -14.98
CA TYR A 52 -3.07 8.88 -15.04
C TYR A 52 -2.66 8.49 -13.63
N LEU A 53 -2.97 7.25 -13.24
CA LEU A 53 -2.73 6.73 -11.89
C LEU A 53 -1.33 6.11 -11.79
N TYR A 54 -0.43 6.78 -11.10
CA TYR A 54 0.90 6.26 -10.82
C TYR A 54 0.87 5.42 -9.55
N GLN A 55 1.21 4.14 -9.69
CA GLN A 55 1.16 3.17 -8.60
C GLN A 55 2.19 2.04 -8.76
N PHE A 56 2.34 1.21 -7.73
CA PHE A 56 3.21 0.03 -7.83
C PHE A 56 2.69 -0.99 -8.85
N PRO A 57 3.57 -1.80 -9.46
CA PRO A 57 3.15 -2.86 -10.37
C PRO A 57 2.23 -3.90 -9.71
N ARG A 58 1.44 -4.58 -10.55
CA ARG A 58 0.63 -5.73 -10.16
C ARG A 58 1.50 -6.85 -9.58
N THR A 59 0.90 -7.67 -8.72
CA THR A 59 1.49 -8.93 -8.26
C THR A 59 0.66 -10.10 -8.77
N PRO A 60 1.13 -11.36 -8.63
CA PRO A 60 0.29 -12.53 -8.91
C PRO A 60 -0.88 -12.72 -7.94
N TYR A 61 -0.86 -12.06 -6.78
CA TYR A 61 -1.75 -12.37 -5.64
C TYR A 61 -2.79 -11.29 -5.36
N SER A 62 -2.42 -10.04 -5.63
CA SER A 62 -3.26 -8.84 -5.45
C SER A 62 -2.93 -7.78 -6.51
N PRO A 63 -3.91 -6.93 -6.93
CA PRO A 63 -3.66 -5.84 -7.86
C PRO A 63 -2.62 -4.84 -7.34
N ASN A 64 -2.48 -4.68 -6.02
CA ASN A 64 -1.42 -3.89 -5.41
C ASN A 64 -1.13 -4.34 -3.97
N LEU A 65 0.13 -4.32 -3.54
CA LEU A 65 0.51 -4.58 -2.14
C LEU A 65 0.43 -3.32 -1.27
N SER A 66 0.30 -2.14 -1.87
CA SER A 66 0.03 -0.89 -1.17
C SER A 66 -1.47 -0.69 -1.07
N PRO A 67 -2.04 -0.61 0.15
CA PRO A 67 -3.47 -0.39 0.31
C PRO A 67 -3.89 0.99 -0.22
N PHE A 68 -3.04 2.01 -0.11
CA PHE A 68 -3.29 3.34 -0.66
C PHE A 68 -3.41 3.34 -2.19
N CYS A 69 -2.60 2.54 -2.88
CA CYS A 69 -2.72 2.38 -4.34
C CYS A 69 -4.01 1.63 -4.69
N LEU A 70 -4.27 0.53 -3.99
CA LEU A 70 -5.43 -0.34 -4.25
C LEU A 70 -6.75 0.40 -4.03
N LYS A 71 -6.87 1.17 -2.94
CA LYS A 71 -8.09 1.96 -2.67
C LYS A 71 -8.33 3.05 -3.69
N LEU A 72 -7.26 3.70 -4.17
CA LEU A 72 -7.41 4.79 -5.11
C LEU A 72 -7.89 4.25 -6.46
N GLU A 73 -7.37 3.09 -6.87
CA GLU A 73 -7.89 2.41 -8.04
C GLU A 73 -9.33 1.92 -7.84
N ALA A 74 -9.65 1.36 -6.68
CA ALA A 74 -11.01 0.95 -6.35
C ALA A 74 -11.99 2.14 -6.39
N PHE A 75 -11.57 3.33 -5.92
CA PHE A 75 -12.34 4.56 -6.01
C PHE A 75 -12.60 4.98 -7.46
N LEU A 76 -11.58 4.94 -8.32
CA LEU A 76 -11.73 5.24 -9.74
C LEU A 76 -12.72 4.28 -10.41
N ARG A 77 -12.69 2.99 -10.04
CA ARG A 77 -13.60 1.97 -10.56
C ARG A 77 -15.02 2.11 -10.02
N LEU A 78 -15.17 2.40 -8.73
CA LEU A 78 -16.47 2.63 -8.07
C LEU A 78 -17.27 3.74 -8.75
N HIS A 79 -16.60 4.80 -9.16
CA HIS A 79 -17.22 5.96 -9.80
C HIS A 79 -17.06 5.98 -11.33
N GLU A 80 -16.63 4.86 -11.93
CA GLU A 80 -16.45 4.69 -13.37
C GLU A 80 -15.59 5.81 -14.02
N ILE A 81 -14.64 6.36 -13.26
CA ILE A 81 -13.74 7.41 -13.71
C ILE A 81 -12.74 6.79 -14.67
N LYS A 82 -12.62 7.36 -15.87
CA LYS A 82 -11.65 6.91 -16.86
C LYS A 82 -10.22 7.13 -16.37
N TYR A 83 -9.43 6.07 -16.32
CA TYR A 83 -8.05 6.14 -15.87
C TYR A 83 -7.10 5.23 -16.66
N GLU A 84 -5.81 5.55 -16.60
CA GLU A 84 -4.70 4.75 -17.14
C GLU A 84 -3.71 4.45 -16.01
N PRO A 85 -3.46 3.17 -15.67
CA PRO A 85 -2.48 2.82 -14.65
C PRO A 85 -1.05 2.93 -15.22
N ILE A 86 -0.22 3.73 -14.56
CA ILE A 86 1.21 3.86 -14.82
C ILE A 86 1.98 3.14 -13.70
N PHE A 87 2.53 1.97 -14.04
CA PHE A 87 3.24 1.13 -13.07
C PHE A 87 4.69 1.56 -12.89
N THR A 88 5.11 1.76 -11.64
CA THR A 88 6.45 2.27 -11.35
C THR A 88 6.95 1.88 -9.96
N PHE A 89 8.22 1.48 -9.87
CA PHE A 89 8.90 1.25 -8.58
C PHE A 89 9.60 2.51 -8.06
N SER A 90 10.00 3.41 -8.95
CA SER A 90 10.84 4.58 -8.65
C SER A 90 10.14 5.92 -8.79
N GLY A 91 8.98 5.96 -9.46
CA GLY A 91 8.18 7.17 -9.59
C GLY A 91 7.68 7.59 -8.22
N ARG A 92 7.81 8.87 -7.89
CA ARG A 92 7.37 9.45 -6.62
C ARG A 92 6.66 10.76 -6.88
N SER A 93 5.68 11.03 -6.04
CA SER A 93 4.99 12.31 -6.04
C SER A 93 5.84 13.43 -5.46
N LYS A 94 5.32 14.67 -5.47
CA LYS A 94 5.90 15.80 -4.74
C LYS A 94 6.07 15.56 -3.24
N LYS A 95 5.33 14.59 -2.68
CA LYS A 95 5.40 14.15 -1.28
C LYS A 95 6.28 12.90 -1.08
N GLY A 96 6.97 12.43 -2.13
CA GLY A 96 7.88 11.29 -2.01
C GLY A 96 7.20 9.93 -1.89
N LEU A 97 5.88 9.87 -2.15
CA LEU A 97 5.06 8.67 -1.98
C LEU A 97 4.26 8.32 -3.25
N LEU A 98 3.90 7.05 -3.37
CA LEU A 98 2.84 6.53 -4.25
C LEU A 98 1.61 6.20 -3.37
N PRO A 99 0.38 6.24 -3.92
CA PRO A 99 0.07 6.64 -5.30
C PRO A 99 0.06 8.16 -5.48
N PHE A 100 0.08 8.59 -6.74
CA PHE A 100 -0.31 9.93 -7.15
C PHE A 100 -1.00 9.90 -8.51
N ILE A 101 -1.64 11.00 -8.89
CA ILE A 101 -2.25 11.12 -10.21
C ILE A 101 -1.72 12.33 -10.98
N GLU A 102 -1.83 12.22 -12.30
CA GLU A 102 -1.82 13.37 -13.19
C GLU A 102 -3.18 13.46 -13.89
N LEU A 103 -3.82 14.63 -13.83
CA LEU A 103 -5.13 14.88 -14.41
C LEU A 103 -5.13 16.28 -15.04
N ASN A 104 -5.44 16.37 -16.33
CA ASN A 104 -5.52 17.66 -17.05
C ASN A 104 -4.26 18.54 -16.90
N GLY A 105 -3.08 17.91 -16.86
CA GLY A 105 -1.82 18.61 -16.67
C GLY A 105 -1.53 19.05 -15.22
N GLU A 106 -2.32 18.60 -14.24
CA GLU A 106 -2.06 18.85 -12.82
C GLU A 106 -1.53 17.59 -12.12
N HIS A 107 -0.48 17.75 -11.31
CA HIS A 107 0.05 16.69 -10.46
C HIS A 107 -0.55 16.76 -9.05
N ILE A 108 -1.25 15.70 -8.65
CA ILE A 108 -1.96 15.63 -7.37
C ILE A 108 -1.46 14.41 -6.61
N ALA A 109 -0.97 14.66 -5.39
CA ALA A 109 -0.36 13.65 -4.52
C ALA A 109 -1.24 13.43 -3.29
N ASP A 110 -1.04 12.29 -2.61
CA ASP A 110 -1.77 11.83 -1.41
C ASP A 110 -3.15 11.27 -1.74
N SER A 111 -3.38 9.99 -1.45
CA SER A 111 -4.60 9.29 -1.85
C SER A 111 -5.88 9.95 -1.35
N GLN A 112 -5.90 10.51 -0.14
CA GLN A 112 -7.09 11.18 0.40
C GLN A 112 -7.33 12.53 -0.28
N LEU A 113 -6.27 13.31 -0.48
CA LEU A 113 -6.39 14.58 -1.20
C LEU A 113 -6.76 14.38 -2.67
N ILE A 114 -6.28 13.30 -3.28
CA ILE A 114 -6.66 12.90 -4.64
C ILE A 114 -8.15 12.57 -4.69
N ILE A 115 -8.66 11.74 -3.79
CA ILE A 115 -10.09 11.40 -3.73
C ILE A 115 -10.95 12.67 -3.56
N LEU A 116 -10.57 13.57 -2.66
CA LEU A 116 -11.27 14.85 -2.48
C LEU A 116 -11.26 15.71 -3.75
N HIS A 117 -10.11 15.79 -4.44
CA HIS A 117 -10.00 16.52 -5.70
C HIS A 117 -10.89 15.89 -6.78
N LEU A 118 -10.86 14.55 -6.93
CA LEU A 118 -11.65 13.83 -7.92
C LEU A 118 -13.15 13.98 -7.65
N LYS A 119 -13.59 13.86 -6.39
CA LYS A 119 -14.99 14.10 -6.00
C LYS A 119 -15.45 15.50 -6.44
N LYS A 120 -14.63 16.52 -6.18
CA LYS A 120 -14.92 17.90 -6.59
C LYS A 120 -14.92 18.06 -8.12
N TYR A 121 -13.91 17.54 -8.81
CA TYR A 121 -13.72 17.73 -10.25
C TYR A 121 -14.81 17.04 -11.07
N PHE A 122 -15.13 15.79 -10.74
CA PHE A 122 -16.16 15.01 -11.43
C PHE A 122 -17.56 15.17 -10.84
N ASN A 123 -17.75 16.10 -9.88
CA ASN A 123 -19.02 16.36 -9.19
C ASN A 123 -19.66 15.08 -8.63
N ILE A 124 -18.85 14.24 -7.99
CA ILE A 124 -19.30 12.99 -7.39
C ILE A 124 -20.01 13.33 -6.08
N GLN A 125 -21.28 12.97 -6.00
CA GLN A 125 -22.09 13.13 -4.80
C GLN A 125 -22.27 11.75 -4.15
N ASP A 126 -22.02 11.69 -2.85
CA ASP A 126 -22.38 10.55 -2.04
C ASP A 126 -23.81 10.74 -1.50
N GLU A 127 -24.63 9.68 -1.57
CA GLU A 127 -25.99 9.67 -1.01
C GLU A 127 -25.99 9.47 0.52
N LEU A 128 -24.85 9.73 1.17
CA LEU A 128 -24.66 9.52 2.60
C LEU A 128 -25.25 10.68 3.41
N THR A 129 -25.92 10.33 4.51
CA THR A 129 -26.35 11.29 5.52
C THR A 129 -25.14 11.94 6.22
N ASN A 130 -25.33 13.08 6.88
CA ASN A 130 -24.26 13.73 7.65
C ASN A 130 -23.70 12.82 8.75
N GLU A 131 -24.54 11.98 9.35
CA GLU A 131 -24.13 10.98 10.33
C GLU A 131 -23.25 9.91 9.69
N GLN A 132 -23.67 9.35 8.55
CA GLN A 132 -22.88 8.36 7.81
C GLN A 132 -21.53 8.92 7.36
N LYS A 133 -21.47 10.19 6.94
CA LYS A 133 -20.20 10.88 6.63
C LYS A 133 -19.28 10.99 7.83
N ALA A 134 -19.82 11.28 9.00
CA ALA A 134 -19.03 11.34 10.24
C ALA A 134 -18.49 9.95 10.62
N ILE A 135 -19.33 8.91 10.47
CA ILE A 135 -18.94 7.52 10.72
C ILE A 135 -17.87 7.06 9.71
N GLU A 136 -18.06 7.33 8.42
CA GLU A 136 -17.08 7.04 7.36
C GLU A 136 -15.74 7.67 7.70
N ARG A 137 -15.73 8.95 8.09
CA ARG A 137 -14.51 9.66 8.48
C ARG A 137 -13.80 9.01 9.67
N ALA A 138 -14.56 8.53 10.66
CA ALA A 138 -14.01 7.89 11.85
C ALA A 138 -13.36 6.53 11.51
N PHE A 139 -14.06 5.67 10.77
CA PHE A 139 -13.49 4.39 10.35
C PHE A 139 -12.31 4.55 9.39
N ASP A 140 -12.38 5.50 8.46
CA ASP A 140 -11.29 5.84 7.55
C ASP A 140 -10.03 6.26 8.33
N ARG A 141 -10.15 6.98 9.46
CA ARG A 141 -9.00 7.28 10.33
C ARG A 141 -8.52 6.07 11.13
N LEU A 142 -9.42 5.23 11.62
CA LEU A 142 -9.08 4.01 12.34
C LEU A 142 -8.26 3.07 11.44
N ILE A 143 -8.73 2.84 10.21
CA ILE A 143 -8.10 1.94 9.24
C ILE A 143 -6.73 2.46 8.79
N GLU A 144 -6.64 3.73 8.38
CA GLU A 144 -5.39 4.29 7.88
C GLU A 144 -4.34 4.58 8.97
N SER A 145 -4.73 4.57 10.25
CA SER A 145 -3.85 4.89 11.37
C SER A 145 -3.48 3.63 12.16
N THR A 146 -4.23 3.33 13.22
CA THR A 146 -3.87 2.28 14.19
C THR A 146 -3.86 0.90 13.56
N PHE A 147 -4.87 0.59 12.75
CA PHE A 147 -4.95 -0.67 12.02
C PHE A 147 -3.78 -0.83 11.04
N PHE A 148 -3.58 0.16 10.16
CA PHE A 148 -2.52 0.12 9.16
C PHE A 148 -1.14 -0.04 9.82
N ASN A 149 -0.87 0.72 10.88
CA ASN A 149 0.42 0.65 11.56
C ASN A 149 0.64 -0.69 12.29
N ALA A 150 -0.37 -1.18 13.01
CA ALA A 150 -0.30 -2.46 13.70
C ALA A 150 -0.02 -3.60 12.73
N VAL A 151 -0.75 -3.66 11.61
CA VAL A 151 -0.53 -4.72 10.64
C VAL A 151 0.79 -4.57 9.89
N ASN A 152 1.20 -3.37 9.50
CA ASN A 152 2.50 -3.22 8.85
C ASN A 152 3.64 -3.62 9.78
N TRP A 153 3.55 -3.33 11.08
CA TRP A 153 4.54 -3.80 12.04
C TRP A 153 4.60 -5.33 12.08
N LEU A 154 3.47 -5.99 12.35
CA LEU A 154 3.40 -7.46 12.49
C LEU A 154 3.72 -8.20 11.19
N LYS A 155 3.19 -7.73 10.06
CA LYS A 155 3.39 -8.32 8.73
C LYS A 155 4.82 -8.20 8.26
N VAL A 156 5.45 -7.03 8.45
CA VAL A 156 6.73 -6.72 7.83
C VAL A 156 7.90 -7.04 8.75
N ARG A 157 7.78 -6.89 10.06
CA ARG A 157 8.88 -7.17 10.98
C ARG A 157 9.30 -8.64 10.94
N ASP A 158 8.34 -9.55 11.06
CA ASP A 158 8.61 -10.98 11.21
C ASP A 158 8.86 -11.68 9.87
N ASN A 159 8.44 -11.06 8.77
CA ASN A 159 8.58 -11.57 7.40
C ASN A 159 9.35 -10.60 6.48
N LEU A 160 10.27 -9.82 7.04
CA LEU A 160 10.97 -8.79 6.27
C LEU A 160 11.76 -9.38 5.08
N PRO A 161 12.49 -10.49 5.23
CA PRO A 161 13.13 -11.14 4.09
C PRO A 161 12.13 -11.53 3.00
N GLU A 162 10.99 -12.12 3.35
CA GLU A 162 9.96 -12.59 2.42
C GLU A 162 9.30 -11.41 1.69
N PHE A 163 9.00 -10.33 2.42
CA PHE A 163 8.51 -9.08 1.84
C PHE A 163 9.52 -8.49 0.86
N VAL A 164 10.80 -8.38 1.26
CA VAL A 164 11.86 -7.87 0.38
C VAL A 164 12.05 -8.77 -0.83
N GLY A 165 12.03 -10.09 -0.65
CA GLY A 165 12.12 -11.07 -1.74
C GLY A 165 10.98 -10.94 -2.74
N THR A 166 9.76 -10.68 -2.26
CA THR A 166 8.60 -10.37 -3.09
C THR A 166 8.86 -9.12 -3.94
N ILE A 167 9.31 -8.02 -3.33
CA ILE A 167 9.61 -6.77 -4.05
C ILE A 167 10.76 -6.93 -5.06
N LEU A 168 11.83 -7.65 -4.69
CA LEU A 168 12.95 -7.94 -5.58
C LEU A 168 12.51 -8.79 -6.77
N SER A 169 11.71 -9.83 -6.51
CA SER A 169 11.17 -10.70 -7.54
C SER A 169 10.29 -9.95 -8.53
N LEU A 170 9.45 -9.03 -8.06
CA LEU A 170 8.62 -8.20 -8.93
C LEU A 170 9.43 -7.21 -9.77
N ARG A 171 10.60 -6.78 -9.29
CA ARG A 171 11.43 -5.76 -9.95
C ARG A 171 12.49 -6.33 -10.89
N PHE A 172 13.08 -7.47 -10.54
CA PHE A 172 14.26 -8.03 -11.20
C PHE A 172 14.12 -9.53 -11.52
N GLY A 173 12.93 -10.10 -11.29
CA GLY A 173 12.73 -11.54 -11.31
C GLY A 173 13.42 -12.26 -10.14
N LYS A 174 13.32 -13.58 -10.12
CA LYS A 174 13.82 -14.42 -9.01
C LYS A 174 15.36 -14.48 -8.91
N SER A 175 16.09 -13.93 -9.89
CA SER A 175 17.55 -13.98 -9.97
C SER A 175 18.25 -13.31 -8.78
N LEU A 176 17.61 -12.32 -8.16
CA LEU A 176 18.15 -11.55 -7.04
C LEU A 176 17.48 -11.88 -5.69
N ASP A 177 16.65 -12.92 -5.61
CA ASP A 177 15.90 -13.22 -4.38
C ASP A 177 16.82 -13.48 -3.17
N PHE A 178 18.02 -14.04 -3.41
CA PHE A 178 19.03 -14.24 -2.37
C PHE A 178 19.48 -12.95 -1.68
N LEU A 179 19.36 -11.78 -2.34
CA LEU A 179 19.70 -10.48 -1.75
C LEU A 179 18.75 -10.08 -0.64
N LYS A 180 17.58 -10.72 -0.48
CA LYS A 180 16.64 -10.40 0.58
C LYS A 180 17.25 -10.51 1.97
N TYR A 181 18.14 -11.48 2.20
CA TYR A 181 18.85 -11.66 3.47
C TYR A 181 19.91 -10.58 3.72
N VAL A 182 20.40 -9.91 2.66
CA VAL A 182 21.33 -8.79 2.78
C VAL A 182 20.57 -7.47 2.96
N VAL A 183 19.48 -7.27 2.21
CA VAL A 183 18.72 -6.01 2.18
C VAL A 183 17.79 -5.87 3.39
N ALA A 184 17.18 -6.96 3.86
CA ALA A 184 16.21 -6.93 4.96
C ALA A 184 16.77 -6.31 6.26
N PRO A 185 17.96 -6.69 6.77
CA PRO A 185 18.50 -6.08 7.98
C PRO A 185 18.65 -4.55 7.92
N PHE A 186 19.07 -3.99 6.76
CA PHE A 186 19.17 -2.54 6.59
C PHE A 186 17.80 -1.85 6.51
N LEU A 187 16.81 -2.51 5.89
CA LEU A 187 15.45 -2.01 5.84
C LEU A 187 14.79 -2.04 7.24
N MET A 188 15.10 -3.05 8.05
CA MET A 188 14.59 -3.18 9.42
C MET A 188 14.91 -1.97 10.30
N ILE A 189 16.14 -1.45 10.21
CA ILE A 189 16.56 -0.27 10.98
C ILE A 189 15.67 0.93 10.67
N ASN A 190 15.39 1.17 9.38
CA ASN A 190 14.55 2.28 8.94
C ASN A 190 13.08 2.08 9.33
N LEU A 191 12.56 0.86 9.18
CA LEU A 191 11.20 0.51 9.58
C LEU A 191 11.02 0.71 11.09
N LYS A 192 11.94 0.20 11.91
CA LYS A 192 11.91 0.37 13.37
C LYS A 192 11.90 1.84 13.77
N ASN A 193 12.82 2.65 13.24
CA ASN A 193 12.85 4.09 13.54
C ASN A 193 11.55 4.81 13.17
N ARG A 194 10.94 4.45 12.02
CA ARG A 194 9.66 4.99 11.60
C ARG A 194 8.55 4.64 12.58
N PHE A 195 8.38 3.36 12.90
CA PHE A 195 7.32 2.90 13.79
C PHE A 195 7.55 3.29 15.26
N GLU A 196 8.80 3.53 15.68
CA GLU A 196 9.11 4.14 16.97
C GLU A 196 8.68 5.60 17.03
N THR A 197 8.90 6.34 15.94
CA THR A 197 8.47 7.75 15.82
C THR A 197 6.94 7.88 15.82
N GLU A 198 6.26 6.99 15.08
CA GLU A 198 4.79 6.92 15.04
C GLU A 198 4.20 6.37 16.35
N GLY A 199 4.98 5.63 17.14
CA GLY A 199 4.62 5.11 18.46
C GLY A 199 4.29 3.62 18.49
N THR A 200 3.95 3.01 17.35
CA THR A 200 3.59 1.58 17.26
C THR A 200 4.68 0.65 17.79
N ALA A 201 5.95 0.89 17.45
CA ALA A 201 7.06 0.04 17.90
C ALA A 201 7.46 0.25 19.37
N LYS A 202 6.76 1.14 20.10
CA LYS A 202 6.93 1.29 21.56
C LYS A 202 6.06 0.32 22.35
N HIS A 203 5.09 -0.30 21.70
CA HIS A 203 4.19 -1.29 22.29
C HIS A 203 4.79 -2.69 22.25
N SER A 204 4.36 -3.57 23.15
CA SER A 204 4.63 -5.01 23.06
C SER A 204 3.81 -5.65 21.92
N ASP A 205 4.17 -6.87 21.54
CA ASP A 205 3.44 -7.59 20.49
C ASP A 205 2.01 -7.91 20.91
N GLU A 206 1.80 -8.24 22.19
CA GLU A 206 0.49 -8.48 22.77
C GLU A 206 -0.37 -7.20 22.77
N GLU A 207 0.24 -6.05 23.05
CA GLU A 207 -0.43 -4.75 22.98
C GLU A 207 -0.83 -4.40 21.54
N ILE A 208 0.08 -4.58 20.58
CA ILE A 208 -0.20 -4.33 19.15
C ILE A 208 -1.29 -5.27 18.63
N MET A 209 -1.25 -6.55 19.01
CA MET A 209 -2.31 -7.52 18.69
C MET A 209 -3.65 -7.13 19.32
N THR A 210 -3.64 -6.58 20.54
CA THR A 210 -4.86 -6.08 21.19
C THR A 210 -5.44 -4.87 20.46
N ILE A 211 -4.59 -3.92 20.05
CA ILE A 211 -5.00 -2.77 19.24
C ILE A 211 -5.61 -3.24 17.91
N LEU A 212 -4.92 -4.13 17.20
CA LEU A 212 -5.39 -4.67 15.93
C LEU A 212 -6.74 -5.39 16.08
N ARG A 213 -6.88 -6.22 17.12
CA ARG A 213 -8.13 -6.94 17.40
C ARG A 213 -9.27 -5.98 17.70
N ASN A 214 -9.04 -4.92 18.48
CA ASN A 214 -10.06 -3.92 18.80
C ASN A 214 -10.49 -3.13 17.55
N ASP A 215 -9.54 -2.76 16.68
CA ASP A 215 -9.82 -2.07 15.42
C ASP A 215 -10.65 -2.96 14.48
N LEU A 216 -10.27 -4.22 14.31
CA LEU A 216 -11.03 -5.21 13.54
C LEU A 216 -12.42 -5.45 14.14
N GLN A 217 -12.53 -5.57 15.46
CA GLN A 217 -13.81 -5.73 16.14
C GLN A 217 -14.73 -4.54 15.89
N ALA A 218 -14.22 -3.31 15.92
CA ALA A 218 -15.03 -2.12 15.63
C ALA A 218 -15.58 -2.14 14.20
N VAL A 219 -14.73 -2.51 13.23
CA VAL A 219 -15.10 -2.67 11.81
C VAL A 219 -16.15 -3.77 11.65
N GLU A 220 -15.92 -4.96 12.22
CA GLU A 220 -16.83 -6.12 12.10
C GLU A 220 -18.17 -5.85 12.78
N THR A 221 -18.15 -5.26 13.98
CA THR A 221 -19.37 -4.92 14.74
C THR A 221 -20.22 -3.93 13.97
N TYR A 222 -19.59 -2.91 13.37
CA TYR A 222 -20.34 -1.94 12.59
C TYR A 222 -20.84 -2.53 11.27
N LEU A 223 -20.04 -3.33 10.58
CA LEU A 223 -20.44 -4.00 9.34
C LEU A 223 -21.60 -4.98 9.58
N GLY A 224 -21.50 -5.82 10.62
CA GLY A 224 -22.49 -6.83 10.96
C GLY A 224 -22.83 -7.74 9.78
N ASP A 225 -24.14 -7.90 9.53
CA ASP A 225 -24.67 -8.68 8.40
C ASP A 225 -24.98 -7.83 7.16
N LYS A 226 -24.60 -6.54 7.16
CA LYS A 226 -24.90 -5.65 6.04
C LYS A 226 -24.10 -6.02 4.79
N GLU A 227 -24.67 -5.68 3.64
CA GLU A 227 -23.98 -5.90 2.37
C GLU A 227 -22.77 -4.94 2.23
N TYR A 228 -22.97 -3.67 2.56
CA TYR A 228 -21.93 -2.65 2.66
C TYR A 228 -22.15 -1.83 3.93
N PHE A 229 -21.18 -1.01 4.33
CA PHE A 229 -21.20 -0.25 5.59
C PHE A 229 -22.49 0.54 5.81
N PHE A 230 -23.04 1.13 4.74
CA PHE A 230 -24.20 2.02 4.79
C PHE A 230 -25.43 1.51 4.04
N GLY A 231 -25.48 0.24 3.64
CA GLY A 231 -26.64 -0.36 2.97
C GLY A 231 -26.26 -1.30 1.83
N ASP A 232 -26.98 -1.20 0.71
CA ASP A 232 -26.87 -2.14 -0.42
C ASP A 232 -25.85 -1.72 -1.48
N GLN A 233 -25.36 -0.48 -1.42
CA GLN A 233 -24.32 0.04 -2.32
C GLN A 233 -23.01 0.32 -1.59
N PRO A 234 -21.86 0.04 -2.22
CA PRO A 234 -20.56 0.34 -1.66
C PRO A 234 -20.34 1.83 -1.59
N SER A 235 -19.79 2.24 -0.46
CA SER A 235 -19.31 3.58 -0.18
C SER A 235 -17.78 3.62 -0.16
N GLN A 236 -17.21 4.78 0.17
CA GLN A 236 -15.76 4.92 0.20
C GLN A 236 -15.14 4.09 1.33
N ILE A 237 -15.84 3.90 2.47
CA ILE A 237 -15.30 3.06 3.54
C ILE A 237 -15.20 1.58 3.15
N ASP A 238 -16.09 1.07 2.31
CA ASP A 238 -16.05 -0.32 1.85
C ASP A 238 -14.80 -0.61 1.02
N ILE A 239 -14.42 0.32 0.14
CA ILE A 239 -13.17 0.21 -0.63
C ILE A 239 -11.92 0.43 0.24
N GLU A 240 -12.03 1.23 1.31
CA GLU A 240 -10.94 1.45 2.27
C GLU A 240 -10.63 0.17 3.06
N VAL A 241 -11.68 -0.46 3.62
CA VAL A 241 -11.59 -1.75 4.33
C VAL A 241 -11.05 -2.82 3.39
N PHE A 242 -11.64 -2.96 2.21
CA PHE A 242 -11.18 -3.91 1.20
C PHE A 242 -9.69 -3.73 0.89
N ALA A 243 -9.26 -2.51 0.58
CA ALA A 243 -7.89 -2.28 0.13
C ALA A 243 -6.87 -2.58 1.22
N HIS A 244 -7.19 -2.22 2.47
CA HIS A 244 -6.36 -2.47 3.62
C HIS A 244 -6.29 -3.96 3.96
N VAL A 245 -7.43 -4.65 4.04
CA VAL A 245 -7.48 -6.09 4.32
C VAL A 245 -6.84 -6.89 3.19
N ALA A 246 -7.08 -6.54 1.92
CA ALA A 246 -6.49 -7.24 0.78
C ALA A 246 -4.96 -7.14 0.74
N ALA A 247 -4.39 -5.97 1.07
CA ALA A 247 -2.94 -5.75 1.13
C ALA A 247 -2.24 -6.52 2.28
N ILE A 248 -3.04 -7.11 3.17
CA ILE A 248 -2.60 -7.94 4.29
C ILE A 248 -2.80 -9.40 3.92
N TYR A 249 -4.01 -9.75 3.49
CA TYR A 249 -4.45 -11.13 3.32
C TYR A 249 -3.80 -11.82 2.10
N TYR A 250 -3.65 -11.08 0.99
CA TYR A 250 -3.15 -11.62 -0.28
C TYR A 250 -1.65 -11.37 -0.46
N VAL A 251 -0.85 -11.84 0.50
CA VAL A 251 0.62 -11.80 0.46
C VAL A 251 1.21 -13.21 0.48
N PRO A 252 2.34 -13.48 -0.23
CA PRO A 252 2.86 -14.84 -0.46
C PRO A 252 3.61 -15.46 0.73
N TYR A 253 3.22 -15.11 1.95
CA TYR A 253 3.83 -15.59 3.17
C TYR A 253 2.85 -15.51 4.34
N HIS A 254 3.11 -16.32 5.36
CA HIS A 254 2.29 -16.40 6.56
C HIS A 254 2.61 -15.25 7.53
N HIS A 255 1.62 -14.76 8.26
CA HIS A 255 1.83 -13.86 9.41
C HIS A 255 0.60 -13.86 10.32
N VAL A 256 0.80 -13.51 11.60
CA VAL A 256 -0.24 -13.59 12.64
C VAL A 256 -1.51 -12.79 12.32
N SER A 257 -1.40 -11.62 11.69
CA SER A 257 -2.58 -10.82 11.32
C SER A 257 -3.49 -11.51 10.29
N LYS A 258 -2.95 -12.45 9.49
CA LYS A 258 -3.74 -13.23 8.54
C LYS A 258 -4.61 -14.24 9.29
N ASP A 259 -3.99 -15.00 10.20
CA ASP A 259 -4.70 -15.98 11.04
C ASP A 259 -5.81 -15.30 11.85
N LEU A 260 -5.52 -14.13 12.42
CA LEU A 260 -6.50 -13.34 13.17
C LEU A 260 -7.74 -13.01 12.33
N ILE A 261 -7.56 -12.56 11.09
CA ILE A 261 -8.66 -12.24 10.18
C ILE A 261 -9.46 -13.49 9.80
N GLU A 262 -8.78 -14.61 9.53
CA GLU A 262 -9.45 -15.86 9.14
C GLU A 262 -10.26 -16.49 10.27
N THR A 263 -9.74 -16.43 11.49
CA THR A 263 -10.29 -17.15 12.65
C THR A 263 -11.27 -16.34 13.47
N GLU A 264 -11.02 -15.03 13.64
CA GLU A 264 -11.81 -14.17 14.52
C GLU A 264 -12.70 -13.18 13.75
N PHE A 265 -12.36 -12.84 12.48
CA PHE A 265 -13.03 -11.78 11.72
C PHE A 265 -13.51 -12.19 10.30
N PRO A 266 -14.29 -13.29 10.20
CA PRO A 266 -14.68 -13.86 8.90
C PRO A 266 -15.61 -12.93 8.09
N GLN A 267 -16.39 -12.05 8.73
CA GLN A 267 -17.29 -11.14 8.01
C GLN A 267 -16.51 -10.07 7.27
N ILE A 268 -15.42 -9.56 7.86
CA ILE A 268 -14.52 -8.62 7.18
C ILE A 268 -13.85 -9.28 5.96
N LEU A 269 -13.43 -10.54 6.10
CA LEU A 269 -12.83 -11.28 4.98
C LEU A 269 -13.85 -11.50 3.85
N LYS A 270 -15.07 -11.94 4.18
CA LYS A 270 -16.18 -12.10 3.22
C LYS A 270 -16.50 -10.78 2.51
N HIS A 271 -16.54 -9.67 3.25
CA HIS A 271 -16.74 -8.35 2.69
C HIS A 271 -15.63 -7.96 1.72
N THR A 272 -14.37 -8.16 2.11
CA THR A 272 -13.19 -7.91 1.27
C THR A 272 -13.27 -8.69 -0.04
N GLN A 273 -13.58 -9.99 0.00
CA GLN A 273 -13.72 -10.85 -1.18
C GLN A 273 -14.85 -10.39 -2.11
N LYS A 274 -15.97 -9.92 -1.54
CA LYS A 274 -17.10 -9.37 -2.30
C LYS A 274 -16.72 -8.08 -3.03
N VAL A 275 -16.08 -7.13 -2.35
CA VAL A 275 -15.61 -5.88 -2.95
C VAL A 275 -14.56 -6.17 -4.04
N ALA A 276 -13.65 -7.11 -3.78
CA ALA A 276 -12.67 -7.59 -4.75
C ALA A 276 -13.35 -8.12 -6.03
N LYS A 277 -14.34 -9.02 -5.87
CA LYS A 277 -15.11 -9.57 -6.99
C LYS A 277 -15.88 -8.50 -7.77
N ARG A 278 -16.42 -7.49 -7.09
CA ARG A 278 -17.20 -6.42 -7.74
C ARG A 278 -16.31 -5.51 -8.60
N PHE A 279 -15.17 -5.08 -8.09
CA PHE A 279 -14.35 -4.06 -8.77
C PHE A 279 -13.15 -4.62 -9.53
N PHE A 280 -12.72 -5.84 -9.23
CA PHE A 280 -11.52 -6.45 -9.80
C PHE A 280 -11.81 -7.89 -10.27
N SER A 281 -12.99 -8.12 -10.87
CA SER A 281 -13.43 -9.43 -11.35
C SER A 281 -12.48 -10.08 -12.37
N GLU A 282 -11.71 -9.26 -13.09
CA GLU A 282 -10.71 -9.71 -14.05
C GLU A 282 -9.42 -10.21 -13.38
N PHE A 283 -9.24 -9.93 -12.10
CA PHE A 283 -8.05 -10.26 -11.35
C PHE A 283 -8.32 -11.45 -10.42
N GLN A 284 -7.50 -12.49 -10.52
CA GLN A 284 -7.56 -13.62 -9.62
C GLN A 284 -6.81 -13.30 -8.32
N PHE A 285 -7.55 -12.98 -7.26
CA PHE A 285 -6.98 -12.89 -5.91
C PHE A 285 -6.69 -14.29 -5.39
N GLY A 286 -5.53 -14.50 -4.77
CA GLY A 286 -5.21 -15.79 -4.18
C GLY A 286 -3.73 -15.97 -3.89
N LEU A 287 -3.40 -17.17 -3.40
CA LEU A 287 -2.06 -17.70 -3.19
C LEU A 287 -1.89 -19.00 -3.96
#